data_AF-A0A317JR30-F1
#
_entry.id   AF-A0A317JR30-F1
#
_cell.length_a   1.000
_cell.length_b   1.000
_cell.length_c   1.000
_cell.angle_alpha   90.00
_cell.angle_beta   90.00
_cell.angle_gamma   90.00
#
_symmetry.space_group_name_H-M   'P 1'
#
loop_
_entity.id
_entity.type
_entity.pdbx_description
1 polymer ?
#
loop_
_entity_poly.entity_id
_entity_poly.type
_entity_poly.pdbx_seq_one_letter_code
_entity_poly.pdbx_strand_id
1 'polypeptide(L)' 'MTTRERTYARANSQRAAQYVELWIVARPEEIEVMVQAASASGRLIYLSPPVPMGGDDTRFRRYLRLRTT' A
#
# COMPACT_ATOMS: atom_id res chain seq x y z
N MET A 1 -8.55 28.93 11.00
CA MET A 1 -8.47 28.15 9.75
C MET A 1 -8.81 29.02 8.55
N THR A 2 -7.82 29.35 7.71
CA THR A 2 -7.96 30.26 6.56
C THR A 2 -8.43 29.54 5.29
N THR A 3 -8.93 30.27 4.29
CA THR A 3 -9.41 29.71 3.02
C THR A 3 -8.31 28.95 2.27
N ARG A 4 -7.05 29.40 2.38
CA ARG A 4 -5.88 28.70 1.81
C ARG A 4 -5.63 27.34 2.46
N GLU A 5 -5.74 27.26 3.78
CA GLU A 5 -5.56 26.00 4.53
C GLU A 5 -6.63 24.97 4.15
N ARG A 6 -7.88 25.41 3.94
CA ARG A 6 -8.97 24.53 3.49
C ARG A 6 -8.73 23.99 2.07
N THR A 7 -8.26 24.82 1.15
CA THR A 7 -7.95 24.37 -0.22
C THR A 7 -6.79 23.38 -0.24
N TYR A 8 -5.73 23.64 0.54
CA TYR A 8 -4.58 22.73 0.64
C TYR A 8 -4.99 21.39 1.24
N ALA A 9 -5.73 21.41 2.36
CA ALA A 9 -6.23 20.19 3.00
C ALA A 9 -7.11 19.38 2.03
N ARG A 10 -8.01 20.04 1.29
CA ARG A 10 -8.89 19.38 0.32
C ARG A 10 -8.12 18.75 -0.84
N ALA A 11 -7.14 19.45 -1.41
CA ALA A 11 -6.30 18.92 -2.48
C ALA A 11 -5.45 17.73 -2.00
N ASN A 12 -4.95 17.79 -0.76
CA ASN A 12 -4.21 16.69 -0.15
C ASN A 12 -5.10 15.45 0.07
N SER A 13 -6.32 15.64 0.61
CA SER A 13 -7.29 14.56 0.79
C SER A 13 -7.72 13.95 -0.55
N GLN A 14 -7.90 14.76 -1.60
CA GLN A 14 -8.21 14.26 -2.94
C GLN A 14 -7.07 13.42 -3.53
N ARG A 15 -5.80 13.82 -3.33
CA ARG A 15 -4.65 13.00 -3.73
C ARG A 15 -4.55 11.72 -2.93
N ALA A 16 -4.83 11.74 -1.63
CA ALA A 16 -4.84 10.54 -0.80
C ALA A 16 -5.92 9.54 -1.25
N ALA A 17 -7.10 10.02 -1.67
CA ALA A 17 -8.20 9.18 -2.18
C ALA A 17 -7.89 8.43 -3.49
N GLN A 18 -6.80 8.78 -4.19
CA GLN A 18 -6.37 8.09 -5.41
C GLN A 18 -5.62 6.78 -5.13
N TYR A 19 -5.33 6.50 -3.86
CA TYR A 19 -4.55 5.35 -3.45
C TYR A 19 -5.21 4.57 -2.33
N VAL A 20 -4.97 3.27 -2.34
CA VAL A 20 -5.28 2.36 -1.25
C VAL A 20 -3.96 1.89 -0.66
N GLU A 21 -3.80 2.10 0.64
CA GLU A 21 -2.60 1.77 1.40
C GLU A 21 -2.91 0.57 2.30
N LEU A 22 -2.10 -0.48 2.21
CA LEU A 22 -2.39 -1.77 2.83
C LEU A 22 -1.15 -2.32 3.51
N TRP A 23 -1.35 -2.99 4.64
CA TRP A 23 -0.37 -3.91 5.21
C TRP A 23 -0.85 -5.34 4.98
N ILE A 24 0.00 -6.16 4.38
CA ILE A 24 -0.25 -7.59 4.23
C ILE A 24 0.71 -8.36 5.11
N VAL A 25 0.21 -9.45 5.70
CA VAL A 25 1.00 -10.43 6.45
C VAL A 25 0.61 -11.80 5.93
N ALA A 26 1.53 -12.45 5.23
CA ALA A 26 1.31 -13.75 4.60
C ALA A 26 2.64 -14.45 4.37
N ARG A 27 2.61 -15.71 3.91
CA ARG A 27 3.84 -16.42 3.53
C ARG A 27 4.48 -15.75 2.31
N PRO A 28 5.80 -15.86 2.11
CA PRO A 28 6.49 -15.27 0.96
C PRO A 28 5.81 -15.57 -0.38
N GLU A 29 5.38 -16.83 -0.59
CA GLU A 29 4.80 -17.27 -1.85
C GLU A 29 3.42 -16.65 -2.10
N GLU A 30 2.62 -16.48 -1.04
CA GLU A 30 1.30 -15.84 -1.11
C GLU A 30 1.45 -14.34 -1.41
N ILE A 31 2.44 -13.68 -0.79
CA ILE A 31 2.79 -12.29 -1.05
C ILE A 31 3.19 -12.09 -2.51
N GLU A 32 4.05 -12.96 -3.05
CA GLU A 32 4.49 -12.88 -4.45
C GLU A 32 3.30 -13.00 -5.41
N VAL A 33 2.36 -13.91 -5.17
CA VAL A 33 1.14 -14.04 -5.99
C VAL A 33 0.30 -12.76 -5.95
N MET A 34 0.10 -12.16 -4.77
CA MET A 34 -0.65 -10.90 -4.64
C MET A 34 0.06 -9.73 -5.32
N VAL A 35 1.38 -9.62 -5.14
CA VAL A 35 2.21 -8.59 -5.76
C VAL A 35 2.17 -8.72 -7.28
N GLN A 36 2.25 -9.94 -7.80
CA GLN A 36 2.18 -10.22 -9.23
C GLN A 36 0.81 -9.80 -9.80
N ALA A 37 -0.29 -10.17 -9.15
CA ALA A 37 -1.63 -9.76 -9.57
C ALA A 37 -1.80 -8.23 -9.56
N ALA A 38 -1.33 -7.56 -8.51
CA ALA A 38 -1.38 -6.10 -8.39
C ALA A 38 -0.50 -5.41 -9.45
N SER A 39 0.68 -5.95 -9.73
CA SER A 39 1.60 -5.44 -10.75
C SER A 39 1.03 -5.60 -12.15
N ALA A 40 0.50 -6.79 -12.47
CA ALA A 40 -0.14 -7.08 -13.75
C ALA A 40 -1.35 -6.19 -14.03
N SER A 41 -2.08 -5.78 -12.99
CA SER A 41 -3.17 -4.81 -13.12
C SER A 41 -2.71 -3.37 -13.38
N GLY A 42 -1.42 -3.07 -13.29
CA GLY A 42 -0.86 -1.71 -13.41
C GLY A 42 -1.18 -0.81 -12.22
N ARG A 43 -1.77 -1.35 -11.15
CA ARG A 43 -2.21 -0.59 -9.97
C ARG A 43 -1.16 -0.52 -8.88
N LEU A 44 -0.15 -1.40 -8.87
CA LEU A 44 0.90 -1.35 -7.87
C LEU A 44 1.79 -0.12 -8.07
N ILE A 45 1.82 0.76 -7.07
CA ILE A 45 2.61 2.00 -7.07
C ILE A 45 3.85 1.87 -6.19
N TYR A 46 3.70 1.20 -5.05
CA TYR A 46 4.80 1.00 -4.11
C TYR A 46 4.64 -0.32 -3.37
N LEU A 47 5.79 -0.94 -3.10
CA LEU A 47 5.93 -2.15 -2.32
C LEU A 47 7.15 -2.00 -1.42
N SER A 48 6.97 -2.14 -0.10
CA SER A 48 8.09 -2.10 0.85
C SER A 48 8.95 -3.37 0.77
N PRO A 49 10.19 -3.35 1.28
CA PRO A 49 10.93 -4.56 1.57
C PRO A 49 10.14 -5.50 2.50
N PRO A 50 10.33 -6.82 2.41
CA PRO A 50 9.73 -7.80 3.33
C PRO A 50 10.33 -7.67 4.73
N VAL A 51 9.48 -7.68 5.75
CA VAL A 51 9.88 -7.66 7.16
C VAL A 51 9.38 -8.95 7.83
N PRO A 52 10.26 -9.79 8.38
CA PRO A 52 9.83 -11.01 9.07
C PRO A 52 9.00 -10.67 10.32
N MET A 53 8.00 -11.50 10.64
CA MET A 53 7.17 -11.31 11.84
C MET A 53 7.90 -11.68 13.15
N GLY A 54 9.03 -12.38 13.06
CA GLY A 54 9.88 -12.80 14.18
C GLY A 54 9.47 -14.15 14.77
N GLY A 55 10.39 -14.74 15.54
CA GLY A 55 10.20 -16.09 16.12
C GLY A 55 10.12 -17.17 15.04
N ASP A 56 9.23 -18.15 15.25
CA ASP A 56 8.98 -19.26 14.32
C ASP A 56 7.90 -18.92 13.28
N ASP A 57 7.45 -17.66 13.20
CA ASP A 57 6.48 -17.23 12.21
C ASP A 57 7.15 -17.10 10.83
N THR A 58 6.76 -17.99 9.92
CA THR A 58 7.26 -18.03 8.54
C THR A 58 6.68 -16.93 7.65
N ARG A 59 5.77 -16.10 8.18
CA ARG A 59 5.14 -15.00 7.45
C ARG A 59 5.99 -13.75 7.46
N PHE A 60 5.80 -12.96 6.41
CA PHE A 60 6.41 -11.65 6.25
C PHE A 60 5.32 -10.59 6.21
N ARG A 61 5.66 -9.41 6.69
CA ARG A 61 4.86 -8.20 6.59
C ARG A 61 5.41 -7.31 5.48
N ARG A 62 4.51 -6.82 4.62
CA ARG A 62 4.82 -5.81 3.59
C ARG A 62 3.76 -4.74 3.54
N TYR A 63 4.20 -3.52 3.25
CA TYR A 63 3.33 -2.40 2.93
C TYR A 63 3.19 -2.25 1.43
N LEU A 64 1.96 -2.02 0.98
CA LEU A 64 1.60 -1.83 -0.42
C LEU A 64 0.83 -0.54 -0.58
N ARG A 65 1.10 0.15 -1.69
CA ARG A 65 0.26 1.24 -2.17
C ARG A 65 -0.24 0.90 -3.57
N LEU A 66 -1.55 0.87 -3.70
CA LEU A 66 -2.25 0.62 -4.96
C LEU A 66 -2.96 1.88 -5.43
N ARG A 67 -3.11 2.06 -6.74
CA ARG A 67 -4.02 3.06 -7.31
C ARG A 67 -5.47 2.56 -7.21
N THR A 68 -6.41 3.44 -6.87
CA THR A 68 -7.84 3.09 -6.71
C THR A 68 -8.54 2.75 -8.02
N THR A 69 -8.09 3.31 -9.14
CA THR A 69 -8.67 3.16 -10.49
C THR A 69 -7.60 2.94 -11.53
#